data_AF-A0A9E1RV61-F1
#
_entry.id   AF-A0A9E1RV61-F1
#
_cell.length_a   1.000
_cell.length_b   1.000
_cell.length_c   1.000
_cell.angle_alpha   90.00
_cell.angle_beta   90.00
_cell.angle_gamma   90.00
#
_symmetry.space_group_name_H-M   'P 1'
#
loop_
_entity.id
_entity.type
_entity.pdbx_description
1 polymer ?
#
loop_
_entity_poly.entity_id
_entity_poly.type
_entity_poly.pdbx_seq_one_letter_code
_entity_poly.pdbx_strand_id
1 'polypeptide(L)'
;MKLSFKNEPEARLFLEEELSDQFEIYSEVSVRHATFSHVNIRPDYVIAPKDREFRDLALAIEVKSMSMQTTPVVAKALKQASDYVLSRINHDPRRKDGINNHANKPIVACFLFPAPEWHTEDSLRGVNDAEEIYKTGDQIFLSGMTHFAGYLRVGRALVSTRYRERTFVLSFGPNEVWVSSRGWRSNARNMLVGKRQIGSTRKDLADLLEL
;
A
#
# COMPACT_ATOMS: atom_id res chain seq x y z
N MET A 1 -12.68 16.94 -5.21
CA MET A 1 -13.48 15.87 -5.85
C MET A 1 -13.19 14.56 -5.13
N LYS A 2 -14.14 13.98 -4.38
CA LYS A 2 -13.95 12.65 -3.76
C LYS A 2 -14.10 11.60 -4.86
N LEU A 3 -13.01 10.93 -5.22
CA LEU A 3 -13.07 9.80 -6.14
C LEU A 3 -13.55 8.57 -5.36
N SER A 4 -14.70 8.04 -5.75
CA SER A 4 -15.20 6.77 -5.27
C SER A 4 -15.24 5.78 -6.43
N PHE A 5 -14.41 4.75 -6.37
CA PHE A 5 -14.48 3.62 -7.30
C PHE A 5 -15.66 2.74 -6.90
N LYS A 6 -16.63 2.56 -7.80
CA LYS A 6 -17.86 1.82 -7.46
C LYS A 6 -17.64 0.32 -7.42
N ASN A 7 -16.58 -0.17 -8.06
CA ASN A 7 -16.20 -1.58 -8.15
C ASN A 7 -14.68 -1.73 -8.36
N GLU A 8 -14.18 -2.96 -8.23
CA GLU A 8 -12.76 -3.28 -8.41
C GLU A 8 -12.24 -3.03 -9.85
N PRO A 9 -12.98 -3.34 -10.93
CA PRO A 9 -12.52 -3.02 -12.29
C PRO A 9 -12.20 -1.54 -12.54
N GLU A 10 -13.02 -0.62 -12.04
CA GLU A 10 -12.75 0.83 -12.13
C GLU A 10 -11.47 1.22 -11.36
N ALA A 11 -11.28 0.63 -10.18
CA ALA A 11 -10.09 0.85 -9.36
C ALA A 11 -8.82 0.35 -10.07
N ARG A 12 -8.90 -0.81 -10.73
CA ARG A 12 -7.82 -1.42 -11.51
C ARG A 12 -7.40 -0.56 -12.70
N LEU A 13 -8.36 -0.13 -13.52
CA LEU A 13 -8.09 0.75 -14.67
C LEU A 13 -7.42 2.05 -14.22
N PHE A 14 -7.91 2.67 -13.16
CA PHE A 14 -7.30 3.88 -12.61
C PHE A 14 -5.86 3.65 -12.15
N LEU A 15 -5.58 2.54 -11.46
CA LEU A 15 -4.21 2.21 -11.04
C LEU A 15 -3.27 2.04 -12.23
N GLU A 16 -3.73 1.34 -13.27
CA GLU A 16 -2.96 1.13 -14.49
C GLU A 16 -2.62 2.47 -15.15
N GLU A 17 -3.58 3.38 -15.29
CA GLU A 17 -3.37 4.72 -15.82
C GLU A 17 -2.33 5.50 -15.00
N GLU A 18 -2.49 5.61 -13.67
CA GLU A 18 -1.61 6.43 -12.82
C GLU A 18 -0.18 5.88 -12.69
N LEU A 19 0.00 4.57 -12.81
CA LEU A 19 1.30 3.93 -12.59
C LEU A 19 2.04 3.62 -13.90
N SER A 20 1.33 3.50 -15.03
CA SER A 20 1.90 2.97 -16.28
C SER A 20 3.09 3.77 -16.80
N ASP A 21 3.18 5.07 -16.52
CA ASP A 21 4.30 5.90 -16.96
C ASP A 21 5.61 5.51 -16.25
N GLN A 22 5.58 5.32 -14.93
CA GLN A 22 6.77 5.12 -14.10
C GLN A 22 7.01 3.67 -13.66
N PHE A 23 6.04 2.79 -13.89
CA PHE A 23 6.09 1.38 -13.50
C PHE A 23 5.73 0.46 -14.65
N GLU A 24 6.38 -0.70 -14.68
CA GLU A 24 5.87 -1.87 -15.37
C GLU A 24 4.84 -2.53 -14.45
N ILE A 25 3.69 -2.93 -15.00
CA ILE A 25 2.55 -3.42 -14.23
C ILE A 25 2.18 -4.81 -14.73
N TYR A 26 2.06 -5.76 -13.80
CA TYR A 26 1.79 -7.16 -14.09
C TYR A 26 0.63 -7.65 -13.22
N SER A 27 -0.48 -8.03 -13.85
CA SER A 27 -1.64 -8.58 -13.13
C SER A 27 -1.43 -10.04 -12.76
N GLU A 28 -2.07 -10.47 -11.67
CA GLU A 28 -2.24 -11.89 -11.32
C GLU A 28 -0.94 -12.72 -11.30
N VAL A 29 0.14 -12.12 -10.80
CA VAL A 29 1.47 -12.77 -10.77
C VAL A 29 1.51 -13.83 -9.68
N SER A 30 1.96 -15.04 -10.01
CA SER A 30 2.23 -16.07 -9.00
C SER A 30 3.51 -15.74 -8.23
N VAL A 31 3.42 -15.67 -6.90
CA VAL A 31 4.58 -15.47 -6.03
C VAL A 31 4.66 -16.61 -5.01
N ARG A 32 5.88 -17.06 -4.72
CA ARG A 32 6.17 -18.07 -3.70
C ARG A 32 6.29 -17.40 -2.34
N HIS A 33 5.51 -17.86 -1.38
CA HIS A 33 5.49 -17.30 -0.03
C HIS A 33 6.88 -17.38 0.62
N ALA A 34 7.27 -16.34 1.37
CA ALA A 34 8.60 -16.22 1.99
C ALA A 34 8.91 -17.36 2.98
N THR A 35 7.98 -17.63 3.91
CA THR A 35 8.10 -18.69 4.91
C THR A 35 7.57 -20.05 4.43
N PHE A 36 6.34 -20.09 3.92
CA PHE A 36 5.70 -21.31 3.43
C PHE A 36 6.02 -21.54 1.95
N SER A 37 7.27 -21.87 1.63
CA SER A 37 7.77 -21.92 0.24
C SER A 37 7.07 -22.91 -0.71
N HIS A 38 6.24 -23.82 -0.17
CA HIS A 38 5.39 -24.73 -0.94
C HIS A 38 4.05 -24.09 -1.35
N VAL A 39 3.71 -22.94 -0.78
CA VAL A 39 2.49 -22.17 -1.04
C VAL A 39 2.80 -21.09 -2.06
N ASN A 40 1.99 -21.07 -3.13
CA ASN A 40 1.94 -19.97 -4.07
C ASN A 40 0.72 -19.10 -3.76
N ILE A 41 0.94 -17.80 -3.71
CA ILE A 41 -0.08 -16.78 -3.54
C ILE A 41 -0.04 -15.84 -4.74
N ARG A 42 -1.10 -15.04 -4.91
CA ARG A 42 -1.27 -14.19 -6.08
C ARG A 42 -1.70 -12.79 -5.63
N PRO A 43 -0.82 -11.77 -5.66
CA PRO A 43 -1.26 -10.38 -5.57
C PRO A 43 -2.05 -9.99 -6.81
N ASP A 44 -2.91 -8.97 -6.65
CA ASP A 44 -3.66 -8.40 -7.76
C ASP A 44 -2.76 -7.79 -8.82
N TYR A 45 -1.74 -7.04 -8.38
CA TYR A 45 -0.66 -6.55 -9.23
C TYR A 45 0.70 -6.72 -8.58
N VAL A 46 1.70 -6.96 -9.43
CA VAL A 46 3.10 -6.65 -9.15
C VAL A 46 3.49 -5.47 -10.02
N ILE A 47 4.11 -4.47 -9.41
CA ILE A 47 4.66 -3.31 -10.11
C ILE A 47 6.18 -3.27 -9.94
N ALA A 48 6.89 -2.97 -11.02
CA ALA A 48 8.34 -2.80 -11.02
C ALA A 48 8.69 -1.37 -11.48
N PRO A 49 9.48 -0.60 -10.71
CA PRO A 49 9.87 0.75 -11.11
C PRO A 49 10.68 0.75 -12.42
N LYS A 50 10.40 1.68 -13.34
CA LYS A 50 11.25 1.95 -14.50
C LYS A 50 12.47 2.80 -14.15
N ASP A 51 12.41 3.50 -13.02
CA ASP A 51 13.49 4.32 -12.48
C ASP A 51 14.75 3.49 -12.22
N ARG A 52 15.92 3.96 -12.68
CA ARG A 52 17.19 3.21 -12.58
C ARG A 52 17.62 2.92 -11.14
N GLU A 53 17.33 3.82 -10.20
CA GLU A 53 17.67 3.64 -8.78
C GLU A 53 16.85 2.50 -8.15
N PHE A 54 15.61 2.32 -8.61
CA PHE A 54 14.64 1.41 -8.00
C PHE A 54 14.25 0.22 -8.90
N ARG A 55 14.85 0.06 -10.08
CA ARG A 55 14.53 -0.99 -11.07
C ARG A 55 14.68 -2.44 -10.58
N ASP A 56 15.49 -2.62 -9.53
CA ASP A 56 15.72 -3.93 -8.94
C ASP A 56 14.67 -4.29 -7.89
N LEU A 57 13.72 -3.39 -7.62
CA LEU A 57 12.60 -3.62 -6.71
C LEU A 57 11.41 -4.23 -7.43
N ALA A 58 10.64 -4.99 -6.67
CA ALA A 58 9.27 -5.35 -7.03
C ALA A 58 8.36 -4.98 -5.86
N LEU A 59 7.21 -4.40 -6.16
CA LEU A 59 6.18 -4.04 -5.20
C LEU A 59 4.90 -4.78 -5.56
N ALA A 60 4.05 -5.05 -4.59
CA ALA A 60 2.73 -5.60 -4.84
C ALA A 60 1.64 -4.55 -4.57
N ILE A 61 0.51 -4.66 -5.24
CA ILE A 61 -0.72 -3.95 -4.89
C ILE A 61 -1.82 -4.98 -4.68
N GLU A 62 -2.53 -4.84 -3.57
CA GLU A 62 -3.78 -5.55 -3.29
C GLU A 62 -4.93 -4.57 -3.51
N VAL A 63 -5.86 -4.94 -4.38
CA VAL A 63 -7.01 -4.11 -4.77
C VAL A 63 -8.26 -4.58 -4.05
N LYS A 64 -9.05 -3.64 -3.54
CA LYS A 64 -10.35 -3.87 -2.91
C LYS A 64 -11.38 -2.88 -3.44
N SER A 65 -12.66 -3.20 -3.29
CA SER A 65 -13.73 -2.23 -3.57
C SER A 65 -13.82 -1.15 -2.48
N MET A 66 -13.99 0.12 -2.85
CA MET A 66 -14.25 1.23 -1.90
C MET A 66 -15.50 0.97 -1.05
N SER A 67 -16.55 0.41 -1.66
CA SER A 67 -17.82 0.12 -0.98
C SER A 67 -17.68 -0.91 0.15
N MET A 68 -16.53 -1.58 0.22
CA MET A 68 -16.25 -2.64 1.19
C MET A 68 -15.15 -2.25 2.18
N GLN A 69 -14.80 -0.96 2.36
CA GLN A 69 -13.84 -0.51 3.38
C GLN A 69 -14.41 -0.59 4.80
N THR A 70 -14.91 -1.75 5.20
CA THR A 70 -15.27 -2.06 6.59
C THR A 70 -14.06 -2.64 7.32
N THR A 71 -14.03 -2.48 8.64
CA THR A 71 -12.96 -3.01 9.49
C THR A 71 -12.58 -4.47 9.20
N PRO A 72 -13.51 -5.45 9.13
CA PRO A 72 -13.14 -6.84 8.83
C PRO A 72 -12.51 -7.05 7.45
N VAL A 73 -12.99 -6.32 6.44
CA VAL A 73 -12.49 -6.42 5.06
C VAL A 73 -11.08 -5.84 4.97
N VAL A 74 -10.86 -4.66 5.54
CA VAL A 74 -9.55 -4.01 5.58
C VAL A 74 -8.57 -4.87 6.38
N ALA A 75 -8.97 -5.42 7.53
CA ALA A 75 -8.15 -6.32 8.32
C ALA A 75 -7.66 -7.53 7.52
N LYS A 76 -8.57 -8.18 6.80
CA LYS A 76 -8.26 -9.33 5.94
C LYS A 76 -7.33 -8.93 4.79
N ALA A 77 -7.58 -7.78 4.17
CA ALA A 77 -6.76 -7.28 3.07
C ALA A 77 -5.35 -6.91 3.53
N LEU A 78 -5.20 -6.30 4.71
CA LEU A 78 -3.89 -6.00 5.31
C LEU A 78 -3.11 -7.27 5.64
N LYS A 79 -3.78 -8.29 6.19
CA LYS A 79 -3.17 -9.61 6.42
C LYS A 79 -2.69 -10.20 5.09
N GLN A 80 -3.55 -10.26 4.08
CA GLN A 80 -3.21 -10.82 2.78
C GLN A 80 -2.03 -10.05 2.13
N ALA A 81 -2.06 -8.71 2.19
CA ALA A 81 -0.98 -7.86 1.73
C ALA A 81 0.36 -8.17 2.43
N SER A 82 0.33 -8.48 3.73
CA SER A 82 1.52 -8.84 4.49
C SER A 82 2.13 -10.17 4.06
N ASP A 83 1.32 -11.13 3.59
CA ASP A 83 1.83 -12.42 3.08
C ASP A 83 2.66 -12.22 1.79
N TYR A 84 2.37 -11.18 1.00
CA TYR A 84 3.14 -10.88 -0.21
C TYR A 84 4.53 -10.33 0.10
N VAL A 85 4.72 -9.67 1.23
CA VAL A 85 5.99 -9.05 1.58
C VAL A 85 7.07 -10.13 1.72
N LEU A 86 8.22 -9.91 1.08
CA LEU A 86 9.34 -10.85 0.92
C LEU A 86 9.03 -12.13 0.11
N SER A 87 7.79 -12.31 -0.37
CA SER A 87 7.49 -13.36 -1.33
C SER A 87 8.27 -13.13 -2.63
N ARG A 88 8.59 -14.21 -3.34
CA ARG A 88 9.43 -14.15 -4.55
C ARG A 88 8.61 -14.44 -5.79
N ILE A 89 8.81 -13.64 -6.84
CA ILE A 89 8.13 -13.82 -8.13
C ILE A 89 8.51 -15.17 -8.72
N ASN A 90 7.52 -15.99 -9.05
CA ASN A 90 7.75 -17.26 -9.74
C ASN A 90 8.04 -17.00 -11.21
N HIS A 91 8.90 -17.84 -11.78
CA HIS A 91 9.02 -17.93 -13.23
C HIS A 91 7.79 -18.67 -13.79
N ASP A 92 7.09 -18.09 -14.76
CA ASP A 92 6.02 -18.76 -15.51
C ASP A 92 6.37 -18.73 -17.01
N PRO A 93 6.82 -19.86 -17.60
CA PRO A 93 7.26 -19.90 -19.00
C PRO A 93 6.14 -19.60 -20.01
N ARG A 94 4.87 -19.57 -19.57
CA ARG A 94 3.72 -19.26 -20.43
C ARG A 94 3.44 -17.76 -20.56
N ARG A 95 3.97 -16.93 -19.66
CA ARG A 95 3.80 -15.47 -19.69
C ARG A 95 4.78 -14.81 -20.65
N LYS A 96 4.28 -13.86 -21.44
CA LYS A 96 5.02 -13.12 -22.49
C LYS A 96 5.13 -11.62 -22.24
N ASP A 97 4.61 -11.15 -21.12
CA ASP A 97 4.46 -9.74 -20.79
C ASP A 97 5.69 -9.12 -20.10
N GLY A 98 6.73 -9.91 -19.82
CA GLY A 98 8.00 -9.41 -19.28
C GLY A 98 8.23 -9.71 -17.80
N ILE A 99 7.21 -10.17 -17.05
CA ILE A 99 7.35 -10.48 -15.61
C ILE A 99 8.46 -11.49 -15.30
N ASN A 100 8.78 -12.37 -16.25
CA ASN A 100 9.86 -13.35 -16.12
C ASN A 100 11.25 -12.70 -15.98
N ASN A 101 11.44 -11.45 -16.42
CA ASN A 101 12.65 -10.66 -16.17
C ASN A 101 12.83 -10.29 -14.69
N HIS A 102 11.75 -10.42 -13.90
CA HIS A 102 11.72 -10.17 -12.46
C HIS A 102 11.63 -11.47 -11.65
N ALA A 103 11.79 -12.64 -12.27
CA ALA A 103 11.75 -13.91 -11.56
C ALA A 103 12.75 -13.95 -10.40
N ASN A 104 12.32 -14.57 -9.29
CA ASN A 104 13.02 -14.65 -8.01
C ASN A 104 13.28 -13.30 -7.29
N LYS A 105 12.96 -12.14 -7.88
CA LYS A 105 13.03 -10.86 -7.15
C LYS A 105 12.02 -10.89 -5.98
N PRO A 106 12.42 -10.41 -4.79
CA PRO A 106 11.52 -10.32 -3.65
C PRO A 106 10.58 -9.12 -3.80
N ILE A 107 9.33 -9.28 -3.38
CA ILE A 107 8.41 -8.17 -3.18
C ILE A 107 8.87 -7.40 -1.93
N VAL A 108 9.37 -6.18 -2.10
CA VAL A 108 9.95 -5.41 -0.99
C VAL A 108 8.88 -4.75 -0.11
N ALA A 109 7.72 -4.45 -0.68
CA ALA A 109 6.56 -3.93 0.01
C ALA A 109 5.27 -4.21 -0.76
N CYS A 110 4.14 -4.14 -0.07
CA CYS A 110 2.81 -4.22 -0.66
C CYS A 110 2.00 -2.95 -0.34
N PHE A 111 1.11 -2.52 -1.22
CA PHE A 111 0.20 -1.40 -0.98
C PHE A 111 -1.25 -1.85 -1.11
N LEU A 112 -2.07 -1.49 -0.13
CA LEU A 112 -3.52 -1.66 -0.23
C LEU A 112 -4.11 -0.50 -1.03
N PHE A 113 -4.87 -0.80 -2.09
CA PHE A 113 -5.64 0.17 -2.86
C PHE A 113 -7.11 -0.22 -2.93
N PRO A 114 -8.03 0.75 -2.81
CA PRO A 114 -7.84 2.02 -2.14
C PRO A 114 -7.67 1.78 -0.64
N ALA A 115 -6.72 2.47 -0.03
CA ALA A 115 -6.59 2.51 1.43
C ALA A 115 -7.45 3.65 2.02
N PRO A 116 -7.94 3.49 3.28
CA PRO A 116 -8.52 4.59 4.05
C PRO A 116 -7.59 5.81 4.08
N GLU A 117 -8.14 7.03 4.26
CA GLU A 117 -7.32 8.23 4.48
C GLU A 117 -6.66 8.22 5.86
N TRP A 118 -5.75 9.16 6.13
CA TRP A 118 -5.03 9.19 7.41
C TRP A 118 -5.76 10.14 8.34
N HIS A 119 -6.37 9.58 9.38
CA HIS A 119 -7.06 10.32 10.42
C HIS A 119 -6.32 10.22 11.75
N THR A 120 -6.41 11.27 12.55
CA THR A 120 -5.86 11.35 13.91
C THR A 120 -7.00 11.61 14.89
N GLU A 121 -6.76 11.43 16.20
CA GLU A 121 -7.77 11.79 17.22
C GLU A 121 -8.20 13.26 17.14
N ASP A 122 -7.29 14.15 16.74
CA ASP A 122 -7.62 15.56 16.46
C ASP A 122 -8.69 15.73 15.38
N SER A 123 -8.91 14.73 14.51
CA SER A 123 -10.00 14.72 13.53
C SER A 123 -11.39 14.60 14.16
N LEU A 124 -11.49 14.23 15.44
CA LEU A 124 -12.77 14.20 16.19
C LEU A 124 -13.09 15.52 16.88
N ARG A 125 -12.14 16.47 16.97
CA ARG A 125 -12.37 17.73 17.69
C ARG A 125 -13.44 18.56 16.99
N GLY A 126 -14.51 18.91 17.72
CA GLY A 126 -15.60 19.75 17.22
C GLY A 126 -16.70 18.99 16.45
N VAL A 127 -16.59 17.66 16.33
CA VAL A 127 -17.68 16.82 15.84
C VAL A 127 -18.63 16.55 17.01
N ASN A 128 -19.85 17.09 16.94
CA ASN A 128 -20.85 16.95 18.02
C ASN A 128 -21.95 15.94 17.68
N ASP A 129 -22.01 15.48 16.43
CA ASP A 129 -23.00 14.51 15.97
C ASP A 129 -22.52 13.08 16.25
N ALA A 130 -23.35 12.28 16.91
CA ALA A 130 -22.96 10.92 17.33
C ALA A 130 -22.71 9.97 16.15
N GLU A 131 -23.45 10.13 15.04
CA GLU A 131 -23.26 9.31 13.84
C GLU A 131 -21.95 9.68 13.13
N GLU A 132 -21.62 10.97 13.07
CA GLU A 132 -20.37 11.48 12.54
C GLU A 132 -19.16 11.10 13.41
N ILE A 133 -19.30 11.12 14.74
CA ILE A 133 -18.27 10.62 15.67
C ILE A 133 -18.00 9.14 15.43
N TYR A 134 -19.04 8.30 15.32
CA TYR A 134 -18.86 6.87 15.08
C TYR A 134 -18.15 6.59 13.76
N LYS A 135 -18.59 7.24 12.67
CA LYS A 135 -17.95 7.13 11.35
C LYS A 135 -16.48 7.56 11.39
N THR A 136 -16.21 8.69 12.04
CA THR A 136 -14.84 9.23 12.16
C THR A 136 -13.98 8.32 13.06
N GLY A 137 -14.56 7.75 14.11
CA GLY A 137 -13.92 6.78 15.00
C GLY A 137 -13.50 5.50 14.26
N ASP A 138 -14.38 4.94 13.41
CA ASP A 138 -14.03 3.77 12.57
C ASP A 138 -12.92 4.12 11.57
N GLN A 139 -12.94 5.31 10.97
CA GLN A 139 -11.85 5.77 10.09
C GLN A 139 -10.51 5.96 10.82
N ILE A 140 -10.52 6.40 12.07
CA ILE A 140 -9.34 6.47 12.93
C ILE A 140 -8.82 5.07 13.25
N PHE A 141 -9.71 4.14 13.59
CA PHE A 141 -9.33 2.75 13.84
C PHE A 141 -8.68 2.11 12.60
N LEU A 142 -9.32 2.24 11.44
CA LEU A 142 -8.78 1.82 10.14
C LEU A 142 -7.41 2.47 9.84
N SER A 143 -7.26 3.77 10.11
CA SER A 143 -5.99 4.49 9.99
C SER A 143 -4.91 3.85 10.87
N GLY A 144 -5.23 3.57 12.14
CA GLY A 144 -4.34 2.89 13.08
C GLY A 144 -3.90 1.52 12.60
N MET A 145 -4.83 0.71 12.07
CA MET A 145 -4.51 -0.59 11.48
C MET A 145 -3.53 -0.47 10.30
N THR A 146 -3.79 0.46 9.37
CA THR A 146 -2.89 0.70 8.24
C THR A 146 -1.53 1.23 8.67
N HIS A 147 -1.46 2.00 9.78
CA HIS A 147 -0.21 2.45 10.35
C HIS A 147 0.61 1.27 10.88
N PHE A 148 -0.04 0.40 11.66
CA PHE A 148 0.62 -0.77 12.23
C PHE A 148 1.09 -1.74 11.15
N ALA A 149 0.30 -1.92 10.08
CA ALA A 149 0.70 -2.71 8.92
C ALA A 149 1.96 -2.15 8.22
N GLY A 150 2.27 -0.86 8.40
CA GLY A 150 3.52 -0.24 7.94
C GLY A 150 4.78 -0.91 8.50
N TYR A 151 4.73 -1.42 9.74
CA TYR A 151 5.83 -2.22 10.34
C TYR A 151 6.04 -3.55 9.61
N LEU A 152 5.07 -4.02 8.83
CA LEU A 152 5.19 -5.21 7.99
C LEU A 152 5.48 -4.84 6.52
N ARG A 153 5.84 -3.57 6.23
CA ARG A 153 5.98 -3.01 4.88
C ARG A 153 4.71 -3.18 4.03
N VAL A 154 3.56 -3.08 4.68
CA VAL A 154 2.26 -2.88 4.01
C VAL A 154 1.92 -1.40 4.08
N GLY A 155 1.93 -0.77 2.93
CA GLY A 155 1.62 0.63 2.74
C GLY A 155 0.21 0.86 2.22
N ARG A 156 -0.04 2.11 1.88
CA ARG A 156 -1.31 2.64 1.42
C ARG A 156 -1.13 3.20 0.02
N ALA A 157 -2.03 2.83 -0.86
CA ALA A 157 -2.24 3.45 -2.15
C ALA A 157 -3.58 4.18 -2.08
N LEU A 158 -3.60 5.48 -2.38
CA LEU A 158 -4.82 6.28 -2.34
C LEU A 158 -4.69 7.55 -3.17
N VAL A 159 -5.84 8.10 -3.55
CA VAL A 159 -5.92 9.45 -4.13
C VAL A 159 -5.97 10.45 -2.99
N SER A 160 -4.92 11.25 -2.84
CA SER A 160 -4.75 12.13 -1.70
C SER A 160 -5.52 13.43 -1.89
N THR A 161 -6.35 13.78 -0.91
CA THR A 161 -7.06 15.06 -0.84
C THR A 161 -6.19 16.21 -0.32
N ARG A 162 -4.97 15.92 0.14
CA ARG A 162 -4.01 16.94 0.63
C ARG A 162 -3.45 17.83 -0.49
N TYR A 163 -3.55 17.37 -1.73
CA TYR A 163 -3.07 18.09 -2.90
C TYR A 163 -4.24 18.80 -3.59
N ARG A 164 -3.96 19.97 -4.18
CA ARG A 164 -4.97 20.76 -4.92
C ARG A 164 -5.47 20.03 -6.17
N GLU A 165 -4.59 19.23 -6.78
CA GLU A 165 -4.87 18.41 -7.95
C GLU A 165 -5.03 16.94 -7.54
N ARG A 166 -5.76 16.16 -8.37
CA ARG A 166 -5.90 14.72 -8.20
C ARG A 166 -4.52 14.08 -8.19
N THR A 167 -4.05 13.69 -7.01
CA THR A 167 -2.70 13.16 -6.82
C THR A 167 -2.78 11.76 -6.24
N PHE A 168 -2.23 10.78 -6.95
CA PHE A 168 -2.12 9.41 -6.48
C PHE A 168 -0.84 9.24 -5.66
N VAL A 169 -0.92 8.56 -4.52
CA VAL A 169 0.17 8.48 -3.54
C VAL A 169 0.35 7.04 -3.07
N LEU A 170 1.61 6.61 -3.05
CA LEU A 170 2.07 5.42 -2.31
C LEU A 170 2.76 5.88 -1.03
N SER A 171 2.34 5.35 0.12
CA SER A 171 2.82 5.81 1.43
C SER A 171 2.84 4.72 2.49
N PHE A 172 3.61 4.94 3.56
CA PHE A 172 3.57 4.15 4.80
C PHE A 172 3.28 5.08 5.98
N GLY A 173 2.06 4.99 6.52
CA GLY A 173 1.56 5.98 7.47
C GLY A 173 1.67 7.41 6.89
N PRO A 174 2.32 8.35 7.59
CA PRO A 174 2.49 9.72 7.10
C PRO A 174 3.60 9.87 6.04
N ASN A 175 4.41 8.83 5.79
CA ASN A 175 5.58 8.93 4.94
C ASN A 175 5.23 8.55 3.49
N GLU A 176 5.15 9.54 2.62
CA GLU A 176 5.01 9.34 1.18
C GLU A 176 6.31 8.78 0.61
N VAL A 177 6.21 7.73 -0.20
CA VAL A 177 7.36 7.13 -0.90
C VAL A 177 7.33 7.42 -2.39
N TRP A 178 6.13 7.57 -2.96
CA TRP A 178 5.94 7.98 -4.35
C TRP A 178 4.66 8.77 -4.50
N VAL A 179 4.66 9.77 -5.38
CA VAL A 179 3.56 10.70 -5.63
C VAL A 179 3.44 10.91 -7.14
N SER A 180 2.27 10.74 -7.75
CA SER A 180 2.13 10.79 -9.22
C SER A 180 2.63 12.09 -9.85
N SER A 181 2.41 13.22 -9.19
CA SER A 181 2.88 14.54 -9.65
C SER A 181 4.37 14.82 -9.42
N ARG A 182 5.07 14.01 -8.62
CA ARG A 182 6.46 14.30 -8.17
C ARG A 182 7.43 13.12 -8.25
N GLY A 183 6.96 11.92 -8.54
CA GLY A 183 7.74 10.68 -8.50
C GLY A 183 8.18 10.27 -7.09
N TRP A 184 9.35 9.63 -7.02
CA TRP A 184 9.94 9.11 -5.79
C TRP A 184 10.29 10.20 -4.78
N ARG A 185 10.02 9.93 -3.49
CA ARG A 185 10.31 10.83 -2.37
C ARG A 185 11.58 10.38 -1.63
N SER A 186 12.16 11.27 -0.84
CA SER A 186 13.36 10.97 -0.03
C SER A 186 13.17 9.76 0.91
N ASN A 187 11.95 9.55 1.39
CA ASN A 187 11.59 8.42 2.25
C ASN A 187 11.51 7.07 1.51
N ALA A 188 11.50 7.04 0.17
CA ALA A 188 11.37 5.82 -0.61
C ALA A 188 12.44 4.78 -0.25
N ARG A 189 13.69 5.21 -0.03
CA ARG A 189 14.80 4.31 0.33
C ARG A 189 14.55 3.51 1.61
N ASN A 190 13.65 3.93 2.47
CA ASN A 190 13.35 3.24 3.72
C ASN A 190 12.42 2.02 3.52
N MET A 191 11.84 1.83 2.33
CA MET A 191 11.05 0.63 2.00
C MET A 191 11.93 -0.60 1.69
N LEU A 192 13.24 -0.40 1.51
CA LEU A 192 14.19 -1.44 1.11
C LEU A 192 14.43 -2.47 2.22
N VAL A 193 14.64 -3.73 1.82
CA VAL A 193 14.98 -4.82 2.73
C VAL A 193 16.33 -4.54 3.43
N GLY A 194 16.39 -4.76 4.75
CA GLY A 194 17.60 -4.54 5.56
C GLY A 194 17.81 -3.10 6.05
N LYS A 195 16.99 -2.13 5.58
CA LYS A 195 16.94 -0.78 6.17
C LYS A 195 15.85 -0.72 7.25
N ARG A 196 16.00 0.23 8.19
CA ARG A 196 15.02 0.48 9.25
C ARG A 196 13.66 0.72 8.63
N GLN A 197 12.64 0.00 9.12
CA GLN A 197 11.30 0.03 8.55
C GLN A 197 10.67 1.42 8.66
N ILE A 198 9.92 1.81 7.62
CA ILE A 198 9.09 3.01 7.64
C ILE A 198 7.94 2.78 8.63
N GLY A 199 7.75 3.71 9.57
CA GLY A 199 6.74 3.60 10.62
C GLY A 199 7.33 3.60 12.03
N SER A 200 8.62 3.33 12.21
CA SER A 200 9.26 3.51 13.53
C SER A 200 9.30 5.00 13.86
N THR A 201 8.54 5.43 14.86
CA THR A 201 8.72 6.75 15.47
C THR A 201 10.13 6.84 16.05
N ARG A 202 10.74 8.02 15.91
CA ARG A 202 12.02 8.33 16.56
C ARG A 202 11.87 8.52 18.08
N LYS A 203 10.64 8.67 18.56
CA LYS A 203 10.30 8.77 19.97
C LYS A 203 10.22 7.38 20.56
N ASP A 204 10.93 7.19 21.66
CA ASP A 204 10.78 6.02 22.51
C ASP A 204 9.32 5.95 22.97
N LEU A 205 8.75 4.76 23.08
CA LEU A 205 7.36 4.61 23.56
C LEU A 205 7.24 5.17 24.99
N ALA A 206 8.35 5.17 25.75
CA ALA A 206 8.49 5.81 27.04
C ALA A 206 8.28 7.34 26.99
N ASP A 207 8.80 8.03 25.96
CA ASP A 207 8.64 9.48 25.78
C ASP A 207 7.20 9.91 25.41
N LEU A 208 6.38 8.96 24.96
CA LEU A 208 4.98 9.17 24.60
C LEU A 208 4.00 8.84 25.74
N LEU A 209 4.46 8.13 26.77
CA LEU A 209 3.62 7.64 27.86
C LEU A 209 3.76 8.43 29.17
N GLU A 210 4.59 9.49 29.21
CA GLU A 210 4.88 10.28 30.44
C GLU A 210 5.01 9.39 31.69
N LEU A 211 5.84 8.34 31.60
CA LEU A 211 6.31 7.54 32.74
C LEU A 211 7.67 8.05 33.22
#